data_AF-A0A2G0E6F0-F1
#
_entry.id   AF-A0A2G0E6F0-F1
#
_cell.length_a   1.000
_cell.length_b   1.000
_cell.length_c   1.000
_cell.angle_alpha   90.00
_cell.angle_beta   90.00
_cell.angle_gamma   90.00
#
_symmetry.space_group_name_H-M   'P 1'
#
loop_
_entity.id
_entity.type
_entity.pdbx_description
1 polymer ?
#
loop_
_entity_poly.entity_id
_entity_poly.type
_entity_poly.pdbx_seq_one_letter_code
_entity_poly.pdbx_strand_id
1 'polypeptide(L)'
;YSLARVEQLIQAVDSDYLGIILDPTNLITSTNYQEQVQLVEEAFERFGEKICAVHLKDFRVEQEKIVPVNLGDGVIEYTKIKEIIKKNRPYLYVVLEETKDDGIRYGRSLLE
;
A
#
# COMPACT_ATOMS: atom_id res chain seq x y z
N TYR A 1 8.97 -7.73 7.24
CA TYR A 1 9.64 -6.74 6.37
C TYR A 1 9.48 -5.35 7.01
N SER A 2 10.34 -4.37 6.74
CA SER A 2 10.25 -3.03 7.38
C SER A 2 10.71 -1.91 6.46
N LEU A 3 10.22 -0.69 6.70
CA LEU A 3 10.66 0.51 5.98
C LEU A 3 12.16 0.76 6.17
N ALA A 4 12.69 0.60 7.38
CA ALA A 4 14.12 0.77 7.65
C ALA A 4 15.00 -0.16 6.79
N ARG A 5 14.56 -1.39 6.52
CA ARG A 5 15.29 -2.33 5.65
C ARG A 5 15.28 -1.87 4.18
N VAL A 6 14.16 -1.31 3.73
CA VAL A 6 14.03 -0.74 2.37
C VAL A 6 14.93 0.49 2.22
N GLU A 7 14.99 1.35 3.25
CA GLU A 7 15.88 2.52 3.27
C GLU A 7 17.34 2.11 3.12
N GLN A 8 17.79 1.10 3.89
CA GLN A 8 19.14 0.54 3.76
C GLN A 8 19.41 0.01 2.35
N LEU A 9 18.44 -0.65 1.72
CA LEU A 9 18.58 -1.16 0.36
C LEU A 9 18.72 -0.03 -0.66
N ILE A 10 17.86 0.99 -0.59
CA ILE A 10 17.89 2.14 -1.50
C ILE A 10 19.24 2.87 -1.39
N GLN A 11 19.71 3.10 -0.17
CA GLN A 11 21.01 3.74 0.08
C GLN A 11 22.19 2.88 -0.37
N ALA A 12 22.12 1.56 -0.21
CA ALA A 12 23.21 0.66 -0.59
C ALA A 12 23.36 0.52 -2.11
N VAL A 13 22.26 0.58 -2.86
CA VAL A 13 22.28 0.50 -4.33
C VAL A 13 22.57 1.85 -4.97
N ASP A 14 22.08 2.94 -4.37
CA ASP A 14 22.29 4.34 -4.81
C ASP A 14 22.18 4.54 -6.33
N SER A 15 21.00 4.21 -6.88
CA SER A 15 20.74 4.28 -8.31
C SER A 15 19.45 5.01 -8.64
N ASP A 16 19.50 5.84 -9.67
CA ASP A 16 18.32 6.48 -10.27
C ASP A 16 17.38 5.48 -10.95
N TYR A 17 17.85 4.27 -11.26
CA TYR A 17 17.06 3.20 -11.87
C TYR A 17 16.46 2.22 -10.86
N LEU A 18 16.69 2.45 -9.56
CA LEU A 18 16.02 1.71 -8.50
C LEU A 18 14.75 2.43 -8.07
N GLY A 19 13.63 1.73 -8.14
CA GLY A 19 12.35 2.15 -7.59
C GLY A 19 11.67 1.01 -6.83
N ILE A 20 10.66 1.34 -6.04
CA ILE A 20 9.90 0.38 -5.24
C ILE A 20 8.41 0.42 -5.60
N ILE A 21 7.78 -0.73 -5.49
CA ILE A 21 6.33 -0.87 -5.47
C ILE A 21 5.94 -1.06 -4.00
N LEU A 22 5.23 -0.08 -3.44
CA LEU A 22 4.81 -0.13 -2.06
C LEU A 22 3.55 -0.98 -1.93
N ASP A 23 3.61 -2.04 -1.14
CA ASP A 23 2.43 -2.75 -0.65
C ASP A 23 2.39 -2.59 0.88
N PRO A 24 1.50 -1.74 1.42
CA PRO A 24 1.42 -1.52 2.86
C PRO A 24 0.93 -2.78 3.61
N THR A 25 0.19 -3.67 2.95
CA THR A 25 -0.34 -4.88 3.59
C THR A 25 0.76 -5.90 3.94
N ASN A 26 1.89 -5.86 3.22
CA ASN A 26 3.06 -6.70 3.51
C ASN A 26 3.86 -6.25 4.74
N LEU A 27 3.55 -5.08 5.30
CA LEU A 27 4.24 -4.49 6.44
C LEU A 27 3.41 -4.51 7.73
N ILE A 28 2.16 -4.95 7.63
CA ILE A 28 1.25 -5.11 8.76
C ILE A 28 1.05 -6.58 9.13
N THR A 29 0.54 -6.78 10.34
CA THR A 29 0.14 -8.05 10.94
C THR A 29 -1.24 -7.87 11.58
N SER A 30 -1.81 -8.96 12.10
CA SER A 30 -3.08 -8.92 12.83
C SER A 30 -3.07 -8.04 14.08
N THR A 31 -1.89 -7.65 14.58
CA THR A 31 -1.74 -6.84 15.79
C THR A 31 -1.50 -5.36 15.53
N ASN A 32 -1.05 -4.97 14.32
CA ASN A 32 -0.73 -3.58 13.99
C ASN A 32 -1.40 -3.06 12.70
N TYR A 33 -2.35 -3.80 12.12
CA TYR A 33 -3.01 -3.42 10.87
C TYR A 33 -3.69 -2.05 10.91
N GLN A 34 -4.08 -1.56 12.09
CA GLN A 34 -4.66 -0.24 12.28
C GLN A 34 -3.66 0.90 11.98
N GLU A 35 -2.36 0.61 12.03
CA GLU A 35 -1.29 1.57 11.73
C GLU A 35 -1.05 1.72 10.22
N GLN A 36 -1.78 0.99 9.37
CA GLN A 36 -1.62 0.98 7.91
C GLN A 36 -1.55 2.37 7.25
N VAL A 37 -2.32 3.35 7.75
CA VAL A 37 -2.33 4.71 7.19
C VAL A 37 -1.02 5.43 7.53
N GLN A 38 -0.64 5.41 8.81
CA GLN A 38 0.60 6.01 9.29
C GLN A 38 1.82 5.39 8.61
N LEU A 39 1.79 4.07 8.40
CA LEU A 39 2.85 3.36 7.69
C LEU A 39 3.01 3.84 6.24
N VAL A 40 1.89 4.12 5.55
CA VAL A 40 1.94 4.67 4.20
C VAL A 40 2.47 6.10 4.21
N GLU A 41 2.06 6.95 5.15
CA GLU A 41 2.62 8.29 5.32
C GLU A 41 4.13 8.25 5.50
N GLU A 42 4.60 7.42 6.43
CA GLU A 42 6.02 7.25 6.71
C GLU A 42 6.79 6.73 5.48
N ALA A 43 6.22 5.80 4.73
CA ALA A 43 6.83 5.30 3.50
C ALA A 43 6.99 6.42 2.44
N PHE A 44 5.99 7.28 2.26
CA PHE A 44 6.08 8.42 1.35
C PHE A 44 7.07 9.47 1.83
N GLU A 45 7.13 9.75 3.13
CA GLU A 45 8.12 10.67 3.71
C GLU A 45 9.56 10.18 3.50
N ARG A 46 9.80 8.87 3.68
CA ARG A 46 11.14 8.28 3.55
C ARG A 46 11.57 8.09 2.10
N PHE A 47 10.67 7.64 1.23
CA PHE A 47 11.04 7.15 -0.11
C PHE A 47 10.60 8.06 -1.24
N GLY A 48 9.59 8.91 -1.03
CA GLY A 48 9.14 9.92 -1.99
C GLY A 48 9.07 9.41 -3.43
N GLU A 49 9.95 9.95 -4.28
CA GLU A 49 9.98 9.63 -5.71
C GLU A 49 10.44 8.22 -6.06
N LYS A 50 11.10 7.52 -5.14
CA LYS A 50 11.49 6.11 -5.32
C LYS A 50 10.26 5.20 -5.32
N ILE A 51 9.10 5.64 -4.82
CA ILE A 51 7.84 4.90 -4.97
C ILE A 51 7.30 5.10 -6.39
N CYS A 52 7.29 4.03 -7.17
CA CYS A 52 6.87 4.03 -8.57
C CYS A 52 5.43 3.55 -8.77
N ALA A 53 4.92 2.74 -7.84
CA ALA A 53 3.53 2.29 -7.80
C ALA A 53 3.16 1.87 -6.38
N VAL A 54 1.85 1.77 -6.12
CA VAL A 54 1.30 1.23 -4.88
C VAL A 54 0.39 0.06 -5.21
N HIS A 55 0.59 -1.08 -4.55
CA HIS A 55 -0.43 -2.12 -4.50
C HIS A 55 -1.48 -1.73 -3.46
N LEU A 56 -2.74 -1.76 -3.87
CA LEU A 56 -3.87 -1.58 -2.96
C LEU A 56 -4.59 -2.92 -2.82
N LYS A 57 -4.38 -3.53 -1.66
CA LYS A 57 -4.92 -4.81 -1.26
C LYS A 57 -5.77 -4.62 -0.02
N ASP A 58 -7.00 -5.11 -0.06
CA ASP A 58 -7.88 -5.08 1.10
C ASP A 58 -7.80 -6.40 1.85
N PHE A 59 -8.11 -6.36 3.13
CA PHE A 59 -7.96 -7.50 4.02
C PHE A 59 -8.93 -7.44 5.20
N ARG A 60 -9.14 -8.60 5.82
CA ARG A 60 -9.76 -8.73 7.15
C ARG A 60 -8.77 -9.36 8.11
N VAL A 61 -9.02 -9.19 9.41
CA VAL A 61 -8.31 -9.93 10.45
C VAL A 61 -9.17 -11.08 10.92
N GLU A 62 -8.76 -12.30 10.63
CA GLU A 62 -9.46 -13.52 11.02
C GLU A 62 -8.48 -14.46 11.71
N GLN A 63 -8.83 -14.93 12.91
CA GLN A 63 -7.98 -15.86 13.69
C GLN A 63 -6.51 -15.41 13.76
N GLU A 64 -6.28 -14.12 14.08
CA GLU A 64 -4.96 -13.51 14.18
C GLU A 64 -4.15 -13.51 12.87
N LYS A 65 -4.81 -13.61 11.72
CA LYS A 65 -4.17 -13.55 10.39
C LYS A 65 -4.79 -12.47 9.52
N ILE A 66 -3.96 -11.90 8.65
CA ILE A 66 -4.40 -11.03 7.55
C ILE A 66 -4.94 -11.92 6.43
N VAL A 67 -6.22 -11.80 6.13
CA VAL A 67 -6.90 -12.55 5.06
C VAL A 67 -7.26 -11.58 3.95
N PRO A 68 -6.69 -11.72 2.74
CA PRO A 68 -7.02 -10.85 1.61
C PRO A 68 -8.49 -10.97 1.19
N VAL A 69 -9.09 -9.84 0.83
CA VAL A 69 -10.45 -9.76 0.29
C VAL A 69 -10.50 -8.75 -0.86
N ASN A 70 -11.62 -8.69 -1.58
CA ASN A 70 -11.81 -7.65 -2.58
C ASN A 70 -11.80 -6.27 -1.94
N LEU A 71 -11.32 -5.27 -2.68
CA LEU A 71 -11.36 -3.88 -2.24
C LEU A 71 -12.78 -3.42 -1.88
N GLY A 72 -12.95 -2.93 -0.66
CA GLY A 72 -14.21 -2.47 -0.10
C GLY A 72 -14.88 -3.48 0.83
N ASP A 73 -14.43 -4.73 0.85
CA ASP A 73 -14.97 -5.77 1.71
C ASP A 73 -14.21 -5.90 3.04
N GLY A 74 -13.04 -5.28 3.16
CA GLY A 74 -12.18 -5.40 4.33
C GLY A 74 -12.08 -4.14 5.17
N VAL A 75 -10.90 -3.95 5.78
CA VAL A 75 -10.62 -2.87 6.73
C VAL A 75 -9.48 -1.96 6.26
N ILE A 76 -9.04 -2.07 5.01
CA ILE A 76 -8.08 -1.11 4.44
C ILE A 76 -8.70 0.29 4.42
N GLU A 77 -7.98 1.29 4.92
CA GLU A 77 -8.40 2.69 4.89
C GLU A 77 -8.08 3.32 3.52
N TYR A 78 -8.62 2.75 2.45
CA TYR A 78 -8.27 3.10 1.07
C TYR A 78 -8.50 4.58 0.73
N THR A 79 -9.50 5.24 1.33
CA THR A 79 -9.75 6.68 1.11
C THR A 79 -8.58 7.52 1.60
N LYS A 80 -8.09 7.27 2.83
CA LYS A 80 -6.95 7.99 3.41
C LYS A 80 -5.67 7.70 2.64
N ILE A 81 -5.44 6.43 2.28
CA ILE A 81 -4.29 6.02 1.46
C ILE A 81 -4.32 6.73 0.10
N LYS A 82 -5.48 6.79 -0.57
CA LYS A 82 -5.69 7.54 -1.82
C LYS A 82 -5.34 9.02 -1.66
N GLU A 83 -5.73 9.65 -0.54
CA GLU A 83 -5.40 11.06 -0.25
C GLU A 83 -3.89 11.26 -0.06
N ILE A 84 -3.21 10.38 0.68
CA ILE A 84 -1.75 10.43 0.86
C ILE A 84 -1.03 10.29 -0.48
N ILE A 85 -1.44 9.34 -1.32
CA ILE A 85 -0.88 9.14 -2.66
C ILE A 85 -1.06 10.40 -3.50
N LYS A 86 -2.30 10.94 -3.58
CA LYS A 86 -2.59 12.16 -4.36
C LYS A 86 -1.78 13.36 -3.89
N LYS A 87 -1.58 13.51 -2.58
CA LYS A 87 -0.79 14.60 -1.97
C LYS A 87 0.68 14.53 -2.34
N ASN A 88 1.29 13.34 -2.27
CA ASN A 88 2.73 13.17 -2.41
C ASN A 88 3.17 12.89 -3.86
N ARG A 89 2.41 12.08 -4.59
CA ARG A 89 2.72 11.63 -5.96
C ARG A 89 1.42 11.59 -6.79
N PRO A 90 0.89 12.75 -7.24
CA PRO A 90 -0.28 12.77 -8.10
C PRO A 90 0.00 11.94 -9.37
N TYR A 91 -1.01 11.19 -9.83
CA TYR A 91 -0.94 10.26 -10.97
C TYR A 91 -0.06 9.01 -10.76
N LEU A 92 0.39 8.72 -9.54
CA LEU A 92 1.06 7.45 -9.23
C LEU A 92 0.14 6.26 -9.56
N TYR A 93 0.72 5.20 -10.14
CA TYR A 93 -0.04 3.98 -10.42
C TYR A 93 -0.49 3.31 -9.13
N VAL A 94 -1.79 3.06 -9.02
CA VAL A 94 -2.39 2.21 -7.99
C VAL A 94 -2.86 0.93 -8.67
N VAL A 95 -2.31 -0.20 -8.23
CA VAL A 95 -2.61 -1.53 -8.76
C VAL A 95 -3.43 -2.28 -7.74
N LEU A 96 -4.65 -2.69 -8.10
CA LEU A 96 -5.46 -3.54 -7.24
C LEU A 96 -4.84 -4.94 -7.17
N GLU A 97 -4.66 -5.47 -5.96
CA GLU A 97 -4.15 -6.82 -5.72
C GLU A 97 -5.16 -7.63 -4.89
N GLU A 98 -5.27 -8.93 -5.16
CA GLU A 98 -6.26 -9.87 -4.58
C GLU A 98 -7.75 -9.51 -4.77
N THR A 99 -8.04 -8.39 -5.46
CA THR A 99 -9.39 -8.07 -5.95
C THR A 99 -9.64 -8.79 -7.27
N LYS A 100 -10.70 -9.59 -7.35
CA LYS A 100 -10.93 -10.56 -8.43
C LYS A 100 -12.28 -10.34 -9.11
N ASP A 101 -12.36 -10.78 -10.37
CA ASP A 101 -13.61 -10.84 -11.16
C ASP A 101 -14.42 -9.53 -11.11
N ASP A 102 -15.72 -9.60 -10.79
CA ASP A 102 -16.59 -8.43 -10.66
C ASP A 102 -16.16 -7.46 -9.55
N GLY A 103 -15.38 -7.95 -8.57
CA GLY A 103 -14.76 -7.13 -7.53
C GLY A 103 -13.83 -6.06 -8.10
N ILE A 104 -13.19 -6.30 -9.25
CA ILE A 104 -12.31 -5.31 -9.90
C ILE A 104 -13.12 -4.09 -10.33
N ARG A 105 -14.31 -4.31 -10.91
CA ARG A 105 -15.21 -3.25 -11.35
C ARG A 105 -15.69 -2.42 -10.17
N TYR A 106 -16.09 -3.09 -9.08
CA TYR A 106 -16.55 -2.42 -7.86
C TYR A 106 -15.42 -1.65 -7.19
N GLY A 107 -14.26 -2.29 -6.95
CA GLY A 107 -13.10 -1.66 -6.34
C GLY A 107 -12.63 -0.42 -7.09
N ARG A 108 -12.63 -0.45 -8.43
CA ARG A 108 -12.33 0.74 -9.25
C ARG A 108 -13.28 1.90 -8.96
N SER A 109 -14.58 1.64 -8.77
CA SER A 109 -15.58 2.68 -8.50
C SER A 109 -15.40 3.36 -7.13
N LEU A 110 -14.77 2.68 -6.17
CA LEU A 110 -14.41 3.25 -4.87
C LEU A 110 -13.21 4.23 -4.97
N LEU A 111 -12.41 4.09 -6.03
CA LEU A 111 -11.19 4.87 -6.25
C LEU A 111 -11.36 6.01 -7.25
N GLU A 112 -12.48 6.10 -7.97
CA GLU A 112 -12.88 7.29 -8.72
C GLU A 112 -13.12 8.46 -7.75
#